data_AF-A0A916CAS6-F1
#
_entry.id   AF-A0A916CAS6-F1
#
_cell.length_a   1.000
_cell.length_b   1.000
_cell.length_c   1.000
_cell.angle_alpha   90.00
_cell.angle_beta   90.00
_cell.angle_gamma   90.00
#
_symmetry.space_group_name_H-M   'P 1'
#
loop_
_entity.id
_entity.type
_entity.pdbx_description
1 polymer ?
#
loop_
_entity_poly.entity_id
_entity_poly.type
_entity_poly.pdbx_seq_one_letter_code
_entity_poly.pdbx_strand_id
1 'polypeptide(L)'
;ACVASVAVDTETGEVKVEKLWLAHDGGRAINPLLVIGQTEGSAYMGFAEATMEESAFRKNLHKIPSLLDYKSPTTLDMPEVDAILVETIDPEGPYGAKEAGQGPLLPVPPAIANAIFDAVGVRIDQVPITPDLVLKALEEKAKVKDPERSERSNPPRVGPKDFPKIQMPETIKVEPPENAPKLEI
;
A
#
# COMPACT_ATOMS: atom_id res chain seq x y z
N ALA A 1 -3.17 -11.65 -1.61
CA ALA A 1 -3.37 -11.43 -0.16
C ALA A 1 -2.02 -11.07 0.47
N CYS A 2 -2.02 -10.21 1.49
CA CYS A 2 -0.81 -9.84 2.21
C CYS A 2 -1.06 -9.88 3.73
N VAL A 3 -0.08 -10.36 4.49
CA VAL A 3 0.00 -10.27 5.95
C VAL A 3 1.30 -9.56 6.30
N ALA A 4 1.25 -8.64 7.26
CA ALA A 4 2.42 -7.88 7.72
C ALA A 4 2.65 -8.11 9.22
N SER A 5 3.90 -8.30 9.62
CA SER A 5 4.35 -8.19 11.01
C SER A 5 5.01 -6.84 11.21
N VAL A 6 4.65 -6.13 12.27
CA VAL A 6 5.22 -4.81 12.58
C VAL A 6 5.55 -4.69 14.07
N ALA A 7 6.59 -3.92 14.37
CA ALA A 7 6.87 -3.42 15.71
C ALA A 7 6.69 -1.89 15.70
N VAL A 8 5.99 -1.36 16.71
CA VAL A 8 5.75 0.08 16.85
C VAL A 8 6.38 0.56 18.14
N ASP A 9 7.30 1.52 18.06
CA ASP A 9 7.80 2.23 19.23
C ASP A 9 6.80 3.32 19.62
N THR A 10 6.21 3.19 20.80
CA THR A 10 5.18 4.13 21.27
C THR A 10 5.74 5.46 21.77
N GLU A 11 7.05 5.56 22.03
CA GLU A 11 7.71 6.80 22.45
C GLU A 11 8.13 7.66 21.25
N THR A 12 8.52 7.04 20.14
CA THR A 12 8.99 7.73 18.93
C THR A 12 7.99 7.72 17.78
N GLY A 13 7.02 6.80 17.81
CA GLY A 13 6.09 6.53 16.70
C GLY A 13 6.72 5.75 15.55
N GLU A 14 7.98 5.35 15.65
CA GLU A 14 8.65 4.59 14.60
C GLU A 14 7.96 3.24 14.38
N VAL A 15 7.70 2.91 13.11
CA VAL A 15 7.12 1.63 12.70
C VAL A 15 8.19 0.85 11.96
N LYS A 16 8.57 -0.30 12.51
CA LYS A 16 9.41 -1.27 11.84
C LYS A 16 8.54 -2.37 11.24
N VAL A 17 8.47 -2.47 9.92
CA VAL A 17 7.89 -3.64 9.25
C VAL A 17 8.94 -4.75 9.31
N GLU A 18 8.63 -5.85 9.99
CA GLU A 18 9.58 -6.93 10.21
C GLU A 18 9.53 -7.95 9.08
N LYS A 19 8.31 -8.30 8.65
CA LYS A 19 8.09 -9.34 7.66
C LYS A 19 6.79 -9.16 6.90
N LEU A 20 6.80 -9.51 5.62
CA LEU A 20 5.63 -9.54 4.75
C LEU A 20 5.45 -10.95 4.16
N TRP A 21 4.22 -11.47 4.20
CA TRP A 21 3.82 -12.67 3.48
C TRP A 21 2.87 -12.29 2.37
N LEU A 22 3.25 -12.51 1.11
CA LEU A 22 2.44 -12.18 -0.06
C LEU A 22 2.04 -13.43 -0.81
N ALA A 23 0.75 -13.76 -0.78
CA ALA A 23 0.19 -14.83 -1.60
C ALA A 23 -0.53 -14.23 -2.81
N HIS A 24 -0.02 -14.45 -4.02
CA HIS A 24 -0.58 -13.92 -5.26
C HIS A 24 -1.16 -15.02 -6.14
N ASP A 25 -2.43 -14.88 -6.52
CA ASP A 25 -3.08 -15.74 -7.50
C ASP A 25 -2.83 -15.20 -8.91
N GLY A 26 -1.74 -15.67 -9.51
CA GLY A 26 -1.37 -15.35 -10.90
C GLY A 26 -1.94 -16.36 -11.90
N GLY A 27 -2.91 -17.20 -11.53
CA GLY A 27 -3.25 -18.37 -12.32
C GLY A 27 -2.03 -19.28 -12.45
N ARG A 28 -1.72 -19.79 -13.65
CA ARG A 28 -0.50 -20.55 -13.89
C ARG A 28 0.73 -19.65 -13.98
N ALA A 29 1.74 -19.91 -13.16
CA ALA A 29 3.03 -19.26 -13.28
C ALA A 29 3.81 -19.79 -14.50
N ILE A 30 3.85 -19.02 -15.59
CA ILE A 30 4.61 -19.38 -16.81
C ILE A 30 6.10 -19.51 -16.49
N ASN A 31 6.63 -18.58 -15.70
CA ASN A 31 7.99 -18.63 -15.17
C ASN A 31 7.94 -18.30 -13.67
N PRO A 32 7.92 -19.32 -12.79
CA PRO A 32 7.81 -19.13 -11.34
C PRO A 32 8.87 -18.18 -10.76
N LEU A 33 10.12 -18.25 -11.24
CA LEU A 33 11.21 -17.40 -10.77
C LEU A 33 10.93 -15.91 -11.03
N LEU A 34 10.40 -15.58 -12.21
CA LEU A 34 10.06 -14.19 -12.56
C LEU A 34 8.83 -13.71 -11.78
N VAL A 35 7.84 -14.57 -11.55
CA VAL A 35 6.64 -14.22 -10.77
C VAL A 35 7.00 -13.96 -9.31
N ILE A 36 7.92 -14.75 -8.73
CA ILE A 36 8.46 -14.50 -7.39
C ILE A 36 9.17 -13.13 -7.36
N GLY A 37 10.08 -12.86 -8.29
CA GLY A 37 10.78 -11.57 -8.34
C GLY A 37 9.85 -10.37 -8.55
N GLN A 38 8.76 -10.52 -9.32
CA GLN A 38 7.72 -9.49 -9.45
C GLN A 38 6.94 -9.29 -8.16
N THR A 39 6.66 -10.37 -7.41
CA THR A 39 5.98 -10.31 -6.12
C THR A 39 6.85 -9.59 -5.08
N GLU A 40 8.15 -9.88 -5.05
CA GLU A 40 9.12 -9.18 -4.20
C GLU A 40 9.25 -7.71 -4.57
N GLY A 41 9.35 -7.38 -5.86
CA GLY A 41 9.37 -5.99 -6.34
C GLY A 41 8.08 -5.23 -6.02
N SER A 42 6.94 -5.91 -6.06
CA SER A 42 5.65 -5.35 -5.64
C SER A 42 5.60 -5.11 -4.12
N ALA A 43 6.17 -6.02 -3.33
CA ALA A 43 6.31 -5.83 -1.89
C ALA A 43 7.18 -4.60 -1.58
N TYR A 44 8.30 -4.42 -2.29
CA TYR A 44 9.13 -3.22 -2.21
C TYR A 44 8.32 -1.95 -2.48
N MET A 45 7.60 -1.88 -3.60
CA MET A 45 6.84 -0.67 -3.97
C MET A 45 5.71 -0.37 -2.97
N GLY A 46 4.96 -1.39 -2.54
CA GLY A 46 3.88 -1.21 -1.58
C GLY A 46 4.40 -0.86 -0.18
N PHE A 47 5.55 -1.39 0.23
CA PHE A 47 6.23 -0.99 1.46
C PHE A 47 6.69 0.45 1.40
N ALA A 48 7.30 0.85 0.28
CA ALA A 48 7.76 2.21 0.04
C ALA A 48 6.61 3.22 0.12
N GLU A 49 5.52 2.97 -0.62
CA GLU A 49 4.30 3.79 -0.58
C GLU A 49 3.74 3.90 0.84
N ALA A 50 3.67 2.78 1.56
CA ALA A 50 3.06 2.74 2.88
C ALA A 50 3.85 3.49 3.95
N THR A 51 5.18 3.60 3.82
CA THR A 51 6.05 4.00 4.94
C THR A 51 7.01 5.16 4.64
N MET A 52 7.35 5.42 3.38
CA MET A 52 8.43 6.35 3.03
C MET A 52 8.07 7.35 1.93
N GLU A 53 7.43 6.91 0.85
CA GLU A 53 7.29 7.70 -0.37
C GLU A 53 6.15 8.72 -0.27
N GLU A 54 6.47 10.00 -0.45
CA GLU A 54 5.48 11.08 -0.57
C GLU A 54 5.85 12.05 -1.70
N SER A 55 4.82 12.58 -2.37
CA SER A 55 4.97 13.70 -3.30
C SER A 55 4.37 14.96 -2.68
N ALA A 56 5.22 15.86 -2.21
CA ALA A 56 4.80 17.10 -1.58
C ALA A 56 4.92 18.29 -2.54
N PHE A 57 3.91 19.18 -2.54
CA PHE A 57 3.88 20.38 -3.38
C PHE A 57 3.73 21.66 -2.56
N ARG A 58 4.37 22.75 -3.00
CA ARG A 58 4.23 24.09 -2.42
C ARG A 58 4.07 25.10 -3.55
N LYS A 59 2.96 25.84 -3.55
CA LYS A 59 2.64 26.85 -4.60
C LYS A 59 2.77 26.26 -6.03
N ASN A 60 2.23 25.06 -6.24
CA ASN A 60 2.29 24.29 -7.50
C ASN A 60 3.68 23.85 -7.95
N LEU A 61 4.70 23.97 -7.09
CA LEU A 61 6.04 23.45 -7.35
C LEU A 61 6.28 22.21 -6.50
N HIS A 62 6.94 21.21 -7.07
CA HIS A 62 7.35 20.02 -6.34
C HIS A 62 8.35 20.41 -5.25
N LYS A 63 8.06 20.07 -3.99
CA LYS A 63 8.84 20.47 -2.82
C LYS A 63 10.10 19.63 -2.67
N ILE A 64 10.05 18.37 -3.08
CA ILE A 64 11.08 17.34 -2.83
C ILE A 64 11.49 16.56 -4.09
N PRO A 65 11.87 17.22 -5.21
CA PRO A 65 12.14 16.55 -6.48
C PRO A 65 13.56 15.95 -6.54
N SER A 66 13.96 15.18 -5.52
CA SER A 66 15.27 14.56 -5.42
C SER A 66 15.16 13.16 -4.82
N LEU A 67 16.06 12.24 -5.17
CA LEU A 67 16.12 10.89 -4.56
C LEU A 67 16.58 10.91 -3.09
N LEU A 68 17.04 12.06 -2.60
CA LEU A 68 17.37 12.24 -1.19
C LEU A 68 16.10 12.52 -0.37
N ASP A 69 15.20 13.34 -0.91
CA ASP A 69 14.00 13.79 -0.22
C ASP A 69 12.78 12.89 -0.52
N TYR A 70 12.67 12.37 -1.74
CA TYR A 70 11.76 11.27 -2.09
C TYR A 70 12.41 9.96 -1.64
N LYS A 71 12.10 9.55 -0.42
CA LYS A 71 12.74 8.41 0.23
C LYS A 71 12.24 7.11 -0.38
N SER A 72 13.07 6.49 -1.20
CA SER A 72 12.89 5.09 -1.59
C SER A 72 13.64 4.15 -0.64
N PRO A 73 13.08 2.98 -0.30
CA PRO A 73 13.73 2.01 0.56
C PRO A 73 15.10 1.56 0.04
N THR A 74 16.05 1.39 0.95
CA THR A 74 17.32 0.70 0.71
C THR A 74 17.20 -0.77 1.08
N THR A 75 18.25 -1.55 0.78
CA THR A 75 18.32 -2.96 1.20
C THR A 75 18.32 -3.14 2.72
N LEU A 76 18.65 -2.10 3.49
CA LEU A 76 18.63 -2.14 4.96
C LEU A 76 17.24 -1.80 5.53
N ASP A 77 16.39 -1.14 4.75
CA ASP A 77 15.03 -0.78 5.13
C ASP A 77 14.04 -1.91 4.82
N MET A 78 14.36 -2.74 3.83
CA MET A 78 13.47 -3.79 3.35
C MET A 78 13.19 -4.86 4.42
N PRO A 79 11.90 -5.19 4.66
CA PRO A 79 11.54 -6.31 5.50
C PRO A 79 11.89 -7.65 4.84
N GLU A 80 11.85 -8.73 5.61
CA GLU A 80 11.84 -10.07 5.03
C GLU A 80 10.54 -10.27 4.22
N VAL A 81 10.63 -10.83 3.02
CA VAL A 81 9.48 -11.04 2.14
C VAL A 81 9.37 -12.52 1.78
N ASP A 82 8.25 -13.13 2.16
CA ASP A 82 7.85 -14.47 1.73
C ASP A 82 6.84 -14.37 0.58
N ALA A 83 7.30 -14.60 -0.65
CA ALA A 83 6.45 -14.64 -1.84
C ALA A 83 5.87 -16.04 -2.08
N ILE A 84 4.54 -16.14 -2.13
CA ILE A 84 3.78 -17.38 -2.25
C ILE A 84 2.98 -17.34 -3.56
N LEU A 85 3.22 -18.31 -4.42
CA LEU A 85 2.47 -18.48 -5.67
C LEU A 85 1.18 -19.27 -5.40
N VAL A 86 0.06 -18.76 -5.89
CA VAL A 86 -1.24 -19.43 -5.87
C VAL A 86 -1.67 -19.65 -7.31
N GLU A 87 -2.08 -20.87 -7.65
CA GLU A 87 -2.47 -21.22 -9.02
C GLU A 87 -3.93 -21.68 -9.09
N THR A 88 -4.83 -20.79 -9.54
CA THR A 88 -6.25 -21.12 -9.74
C THR A 88 -6.62 -21.54 -11.18
N ILE A 89 -5.65 -21.53 -12.12
CA ILE A 89 -5.78 -21.90 -13.54
C ILE A 89 -7.00 -21.26 -14.23
N ASP A 90 -6.77 -20.15 -14.93
CA ASP A 90 -7.81 -19.43 -15.66
C ASP A 90 -8.14 -20.09 -17.02
N PRO A 91 -9.39 -20.50 -17.29
CA PRO A 91 -9.73 -21.12 -18.58
C PRO A 91 -9.54 -20.21 -19.80
N GLU A 92 -9.62 -18.88 -19.61
CA GLU A 92 -9.43 -17.88 -20.67
C GLU A 92 -7.97 -17.42 -20.77
N GLY A 93 -7.18 -17.70 -19.74
CA GLY A 93 -5.77 -17.32 -19.65
C GLY A 93 -4.87 -18.19 -20.53
N PRO A 94 -3.80 -17.63 -21.13
CA PRO A 94 -2.84 -18.42 -21.88
C PRO A 94 -2.21 -19.48 -20.95
N TYR A 95 -2.44 -20.75 -21.26
CA TYR A 95 -2.04 -21.90 -20.43
C TYR A 95 -2.60 -21.89 -18.99
N GLY A 96 -3.61 -21.08 -18.67
CA GLY A 96 -4.11 -20.91 -17.31
C GLY A 96 -3.62 -19.65 -16.59
N ALA A 97 -2.81 -18.81 -17.22
CA ALA A 97 -2.14 -17.67 -16.56
C ALA A 97 -3.04 -16.43 -16.41
N LYS A 98 -2.80 -15.68 -15.32
CA LYS A 98 -3.32 -14.32 -15.05
C LYS A 98 -2.13 -13.35 -14.88
N GLU A 99 -2.42 -12.11 -14.51
CA GLU A 99 -1.40 -11.09 -14.28
C GLU A 99 -0.57 -11.37 -13.00
N ALA A 100 0.65 -10.82 -12.96
CA ALA A 100 1.51 -10.82 -11.77
C ALA A 100 2.33 -9.53 -11.60
N GLY A 101 1.92 -8.45 -12.26
CA GLY A 101 2.64 -7.19 -12.28
C GLY A 101 2.13 -6.17 -11.25
N GLN A 102 0.80 -6.09 -11.04
CA GLN A 102 0.21 -5.05 -10.19
C GLN A 102 -0.52 -5.64 -8.97
N GLY A 103 -1.14 -6.80 -9.11
CA GLY A 103 -1.93 -7.42 -8.05
C GLY A 103 -1.20 -7.60 -6.71
N PRO A 104 0.09 -8.01 -6.68
CA PRO A 104 0.78 -8.23 -5.41
C PRO A 104 1.08 -6.95 -4.61
N LEU A 105 1.13 -5.78 -5.25
CA LEU A 105 1.41 -4.49 -4.57
C LEU A 105 0.22 -4.04 -3.72
N LEU A 106 -0.97 -4.08 -4.31
CA LEU A 106 -2.20 -3.52 -3.75
C LEU A 106 -2.51 -3.90 -2.29
N PRO A 107 -2.32 -5.16 -1.85
CA PRO A 107 -2.62 -5.54 -0.48
C PRO A 107 -1.56 -5.11 0.55
N VAL A 108 -0.40 -4.59 0.13
CA VAL A 108 0.72 -4.28 1.05
C VAL A 108 0.43 -3.06 1.94
N PRO A 109 0.07 -1.86 1.42
CA PRO A 109 -0.26 -0.73 2.28
C PRO A 109 -1.37 -1.00 3.32
N PRO A 110 -2.53 -1.60 2.96
CA PRO A 110 -3.55 -1.89 3.95
C PRO A 110 -3.14 -2.99 4.94
N ALA A 111 -2.28 -3.94 4.56
CA ALA A 111 -1.76 -4.94 5.50
C ALA A 111 -0.89 -4.29 6.58
N ILE A 112 0.01 -3.37 6.20
CA ILE A 112 0.83 -2.61 7.14
C ILE A 112 -0.05 -1.73 8.05
N ALA A 113 -1.00 -0.99 7.49
CA ALA A 113 -1.90 -0.15 8.27
C ALA A 113 -2.74 -0.95 9.29
N ASN A 114 -3.20 -2.14 8.91
CA ASN A 114 -3.93 -3.03 9.81
C ASN A 114 -3.03 -3.64 10.88
N ALA A 115 -1.79 -3.99 10.56
CA ALA A 115 -0.83 -4.50 11.53
C ALA A 115 -0.45 -3.43 12.59
N ILE A 116 -0.33 -2.16 12.18
CA ILE A 116 -0.15 -1.04 13.12
C ILE A 116 -1.37 -0.89 14.02
N PHE A 117 -2.58 -0.98 13.47
CA PHE A 117 -3.80 -0.95 14.26
C PHE A 117 -3.85 -2.10 15.27
N ASP A 118 -3.47 -3.32 14.88
CA ASP A 118 -3.39 -4.47 15.77
C ASP A 118 -2.35 -4.24 16.90
N ALA A 119 -1.20 -3.67 16.58
CA ALA A 119 -0.11 -3.43 17.53
C ALA A 119 -0.43 -2.37 18.59
N VAL A 120 -1.09 -1.26 18.22
CA VAL A 120 -1.25 -0.10 19.13
C VAL A 120 -2.69 0.45 19.23
N GLY A 121 -3.64 -0.09 18.46
CA GLY A 121 -5.06 0.26 18.54
C GLY A 121 -5.41 1.65 18.00
N VAL A 122 -4.59 2.21 17.11
CA VAL A 122 -4.86 3.50 16.44
C VAL A 122 -4.91 3.32 14.92
N ARG A 123 -5.71 4.15 14.24
CA ARG A 123 -5.86 4.12 12.78
C ARG A 123 -5.17 5.33 12.15
N ILE A 124 -4.41 5.07 11.09
CA ILE A 124 -3.81 6.10 10.27
C ILE A 124 -4.38 5.93 8.87
N ASP A 125 -5.14 6.91 8.41
CA ASP A 125 -5.96 6.84 7.20
C ASP A 125 -5.30 7.56 6.02
N GLN A 126 -3.98 7.61 6.03
CA GLN A 126 -3.16 8.15 4.96
C GLN A 126 -1.84 7.41 4.91
N VAL A 127 -1.23 7.42 3.72
CA VAL A 127 0.13 6.98 3.48
C VAL A 127 0.96 8.19 2.98
N PRO A 128 2.27 8.23 3.24
CA PRO A 128 3.01 7.29 4.08
C PRO A 128 2.62 7.42 5.58
N ILE A 129 2.73 6.31 6.30
CA ILE A 129 2.46 6.22 7.74
C ILE A 129 3.72 6.67 8.49
N THR A 130 3.86 7.98 8.66
CA THR A 130 5.05 8.57 9.28
C THR A 130 4.99 8.54 10.82
N PRO A 131 6.15 8.55 11.53
CA PRO A 131 6.18 8.51 12.99
C PRO A 131 5.39 9.62 13.68
N ASP A 132 5.36 10.83 13.12
CA ASP A 132 4.60 11.96 13.66
C ASP A 132 3.08 11.72 13.61
N LEU A 133 2.57 10.99 12.61
CA LEU A 133 1.16 10.62 12.53
C LEU A 133 0.82 9.54 13.55
N VAL A 134 1.74 8.59 13.76
CA VAL A 134 1.60 7.54 14.80
C VAL A 134 1.56 8.17 16.18
N LEU A 135 2.54 9.02 16.52
CA LEU A 135 2.57 9.74 17.80
C LEU A 135 1.30 10.56 18.02
N LYS A 136 0.87 11.32 17.01
CA LYS A 136 -0.38 12.09 17.08
C LYS A 136 -1.59 11.19 17.35
N ALA A 137 -1.65 10.02 16.73
CA ALA A 137 -2.75 9.08 16.94
C ALA A 137 -2.73 8.48 18.36
N LEU A 138 -1.54 8.17 18.89
CA LEU A 138 -1.34 7.72 20.27
C LEU A 138 -1.72 8.80 21.30
N GLU A 139 -1.37 10.06 21.05
CA GLU A 139 -1.78 11.20 21.88
C GLU A 139 -3.31 11.35 21.91
N GLU A 140 -3.98 11.21 20.75
CA GLU A 140 -5.44 11.23 20.69
C GLU A 140 -6.05 10.04 21.44
N LYS A 141 -5.44 8.84 21.36
CA LYS A 141 -5.84 7.68 22.16
C LYS A 141 -5.78 7.96 23.66
N ALA A 142 -4.70 8.59 24.13
CA ALA A 142 -4.50 8.89 25.55
C ALA A 142 -5.52 9.91 26.12
N LYS A 143 -6.14 10.74 25.27
CA LYS A 143 -7.18 11.71 25.69
C LYS A 143 -8.55 11.07 25.92
N VAL A 144 -8.75 9.83 25.48
CA VAL A 144 -10.03 9.12 25.60
C VAL A 144 -10.22 8.63 27.05
N LYS A 145 -11.28 9.13 27.72
CA LYS A 145 -11.57 8.85 29.14
C LYS A 145 -12.07 7.43 29.43
N ASP A 146 -12.55 6.71 28.43
CA ASP A 146 -13.07 5.33 28.53
C ASP A 146 -12.55 4.49 27.35
N PRO A 147 -11.39 3.83 27.50
CA PRO A 147 -10.71 3.14 26.41
C PRO A 147 -11.53 1.95 25.86
N GLU A 148 -12.15 1.17 26.74
CA GLU A 148 -12.87 -0.06 26.35
C GLU A 148 -14.14 0.23 25.54
N ARG A 149 -14.84 1.34 25.85
CA ARG A 149 -16.02 1.77 25.10
C ARG A 149 -15.66 2.45 23.77
N SER A 150 -14.52 3.14 23.73
CA SER A 150 -14.00 3.80 22.54
C SER A 150 -13.51 2.82 21.48
N GLU A 151 -12.76 1.78 21.87
CA GLU A 151 -12.21 0.79 20.93
C GLU A 151 -13.31 0.02 20.17
N ARG A 152 -14.48 -0.18 20.78
CA ARG A 152 -15.63 -0.85 20.13
C ARG A 152 -16.49 0.06 19.26
N SER A 153 -16.35 1.38 19.37
CA SER A 153 -17.28 2.35 18.77
C SER A 153 -16.63 3.22 17.70
N ASN A 154 -15.41 3.71 17.93
CA ASN A 154 -14.60 4.42 16.95
C ASN A 154 -13.15 4.51 17.47
N PRO A 155 -12.16 3.79 16.89
CA PRO A 155 -10.78 3.92 17.34
C PRO A 155 -10.24 5.33 17.04
N PRO A 156 -9.22 5.82 17.77
CA PRO A 156 -8.53 7.06 17.43
C PRO A 156 -8.01 7.00 16.00
N ARG A 157 -8.35 8.01 15.18
CA ARG A 157 -7.99 8.07 13.75
C ARG A 157 -7.27 9.36 13.41
N VAL A 158 -6.19 9.25 12.65
CA VAL A 158 -5.44 10.38 12.11
C VAL A 158 -5.35 10.26 10.59
N GLY A 159 -5.75 11.31 9.89
CA GLY A 159 -5.70 11.37 8.43
C GLY A 159 -6.56 12.51 7.88
N PRO A 160 -6.70 12.58 6.55
CA PRO A 160 -7.60 13.53 5.89
C PRO A 160 -9.04 13.29 6.34
N LYS A 161 -9.73 14.36 6.75
CA LYS A 161 -11.12 14.28 7.19
C LYS A 161 -12.10 14.20 6.02
N ASP A 162 -11.71 14.82 4.91
CA ASP A 162 -12.51 14.95 3.70
C ASP A 162 -11.57 14.87 2.49
N PHE A 163 -12.10 14.42 1.36
CA PHE A 163 -11.42 14.52 0.08
C PHE A 163 -11.57 15.94 -0.49
N PRO A 164 -10.51 16.49 -1.12
CA PRO A 164 -10.64 17.76 -1.81
C PRO A 164 -11.69 17.64 -2.93
N LYS A 165 -12.47 18.71 -3.12
CA LYS A 165 -13.40 18.80 -4.26
C LYS A 165 -12.58 19.01 -5.54
N ILE A 166 -12.27 17.91 -6.23
CA ILE A 166 -11.58 17.95 -7.52
C ILE A 166 -12.64 18.13 -8.60
N GLN A 167 -12.56 19.25 -9.33
CA GLN A 167 -13.35 19.41 -10.55
C GLN A 167 -12.69 18.56 -11.64
N MET A 168 -13.29 17.41 -11.93
CA MET A 168 -12.83 16.57 -13.03
C MET A 168 -13.08 17.31 -14.36
N PRO A 169 -12.09 17.38 -15.27
CA PRO A 169 -12.32 17.89 -16.61
C PRO A 169 -13.29 16.97 -17.35
N GLU A 170 -13.90 17.46 -18.43
CA GLU A 170 -14.67 16.59 -19.33
C GLU A 170 -13.78 15.45 -19.84
N THR A 171 -14.33 14.24 -19.86
CA THR A 171 -13.62 13.07 -20.36
C THR A 171 -13.26 13.29 -21.82
N ILE A 172 -11.97 13.26 -22.13
CA ILE A 172 -11.48 13.25 -23.50
C ILE A 172 -11.85 11.90 -24.11
N LYS A 173 -12.82 11.89 -25.04
CA LYS A 173 -13.12 10.71 -25.86
C LYS A 173 -12.13 10.67 -27.01
N VAL A 174 -11.24 9.69 -26.99
CA VAL A 174 -10.35 9.41 -28.10
C VAL A 174 -11.05 8.38 -29.00
N GLU A 175 -11.42 8.79 -30.22
CA GLU A 175 -11.97 7.84 -31.18
C GLU A 175 -10.90 6.84 -31.62
N PRO A 176 -11.26 5.56 -31.84
CA PRO A 176 -10.34 4.60 -32.43
C PRO A 176 -9.81 5.11 -33.78
N PRO A 177 -8.54 4.82 -34.14
CA PRO A 177 -8.04 5.15 -35.47
C PRO A 177 -8.93 4.49 -36.55
N GLU A 178 -9.07 5.12 -37.72
CA GLU A 178 -9.98 4.67 -38.80
C GLU A 178 -9.77 3.20 -39.20
N ASN A 179 -8.55 2.69 -39.03
CA ASN A 179 -8.15 1.34 -39.40
C ASN A 179 -8.18 0.34 -38.22
N ALA A 180 -8.74 0.73 -37.06
CA ALA A 180 -8.84 -0.18 -35.93
C ALA A 180 -9.72 -1.38 -36.33
N PRO A 181 -9.26 -2.63 -36.12
CA PRO A 181 -10.09 -3.79 -36.36
C PRO A 181 -11.35 -3.67 -35.50
N LYS A 182 -12.52 -3.76 -36.14
CA LYS A 182 -13.80 -3.83 -35.42
C LYS A 182 -13.80 -5.14 -34.64
N LEU A 183 -13.71 -5.06 -33.32
CA LEU A 183 -13.95 -6.19 -32.44
C LEU A 183 -15.42 -6.60 -32.63
N GLU A 184 -15.66 -7.70 -33.34
CA GLU A 184 -16.95 -8.40 -33.27
C GLU A 184 -16.98 -9.10 -31.90
N ILE A 185 -17.80 -8.56 -31.00
CA ILE A 185 -18.15 -9.15 -29.70
C ILE A 185 -19.50 -9.83 -29.84
#